data_AF-A0A969IG85-F1
#
_entry.id   AF-A0A969IG85-F1
#
_cell.length_a   1.000
_cell.length_b   1.000
_cell.length_c   1.000
_cell.angle_alpha   90.00
_cell.angle_beta   90.00
_cell.angle_gamma   90.00
#
_symmetry.space_group_name_H-M   'P 1'
#
loop_
_entity.id
_entity.type
_entity.pdbx_description
1 polymer ?
#
loop_
_entity_poly.entity_id
_entity_poly.type
_entity_poly.pdbx_seq_one_letter_code
_entity_poly.pdbx_strand_id
1 'polypeptide(L)'
;MTGELFNSLRRYGEIIRNYDKYPRYGPDGRLIPSSPEQMERNVMDQLGVDSMPELETKMADQERALEYLETLKDMPSEVTDGNIRVTDKERNGGRDCRLRTYREGCAPPHSTPHHVVADRVFRKPGSSETYPGGIPHADGYCICVSNGTPIRRGSGLNEHGRIHILQDAGETYLGDNSSPKHTATLGDLENLGVAAAAAVTGCDPIAMKVQLRAYHQGKGLPSPSRWRADPLGRYDVNGVGVGPGSRY
;
A
#
# COMPACT_ATOMS: atom_id res chain seq x y z
N MET A 1 11.71 14.53 4.41
CA MET A 1 12.74 13.63 3.86
C MET A 1 12.06 12.68 2.87
N THR A 2 11.51 13.26 1.82
CA THR A 2 10.22 12.83 1.26
C THR A 2 10.10 13.01 -0.24
N GLY A 3 11.18 13.49 -0.87
CA GLY A 3 11.37 13.41 -2.31
C GLY A 3 11.73 12.01 -2.82
N GLU A 4 12.04 11.04 -1.95
CA GLU A 4 12.52 9.72 -2.40
C GLU A 4 11.38 8.81 -2.87
N LEU A 5 10.24 8.74 -2.17
CA LEU A 5 9.08 7.95 -2.63
C LEU A 5 8.49 8.51 -3.94
N PHE A 6 8.51 9.83 -4.12
CA PHE A 6 8.11 10.48 -5.37
C PHE A 6 9.12 10.24 -6.50
N ASN A 7 10.42 10.21 -6.18
CA ASN A 7 11.44 9.73 -7.11
C ASN A 7 11.22 8.26 -7.50
N SER A 8 10.51 7.43 -6.73
CA SER A 8 10.14 6.06 -7.14
C SER A 8 9.08 6.03 -8.24
N LEU A 9 8.04 6.86 -8.16
CA LEU A 9 6.99 6.96 -9.18
C LEU A 9 7.49 7.72 -10.42
N ARG A 10 8.30 8.76 -10.22
CA ARG A 10 9.05 9.42 -11.29
C ARG A 10 10.06 8.47 -11.95
N ARG A 11 10.73 7.61 -11.18
CA ARG A 11 11.58 6.51 -11.69
C ARG A 11 10.79 5.44 -12.40
N TYR A 12 9.54 5.16 -12.06
CA TYR A 12 8.67 4.30 -12.88
C TYR A 12 8.49 4.90 -14.29
N GLY A 13 8.27 6.21 -14.38
CA GLY A 13 8.30 6.95 -15.65
C GLY A 13 9.69 7.03 -16.31
N GLU A 14 10.80 6.99 -15.56
CA GLU A 14 12.17 6.92 -16.12
C GLU A 14 12.58 5.50 -16.55
N ILE A 15 12.06 4.45 -15.90
CA ILE A 15 12.25 3.03 -16.24
C ILE A 15 11.53 2.74 -17.57
N ILE A 16 10.33 3.32 -17.75
CA ILE A 16 9.64 3.31 -19.05
C ILE A 16 10.47 4.07 -20.11
N ARG A 17 11.04 5.23 -19.77
CA ARG A 17 11.86 6.05 -20.70
C ARG A 17 13.28 5.55 -20.97
N ASN A 18 13.86 4.70 -20.12
CA ASN A 18 15.21 4.14 -20.24
C ASN A 18 15.20 2.61 -20.35
N TYR A 19 14.15 2.07 -20.95
CA TYR A 19 13.85 0.64 -21.05
C TYR A 19 15.04 -0.22 -21.53
N ASP A 20 15.86 0.31 -22.45
CA ASP A 20 17.01 -0.38 -23.03
C ASP A 20 18.19 -0.63 -22.07
N LYS A 21 18.16 -0.07 -20.84
CA LYS A 21 19.23 -0.19 -19.84
C LYS A 21 18.95 -1.21 -18.74
N TYR A 22 17.78 -1.84 -18.71
CA TYR A 22 17.41 -2.84 -17.69
C TYR A 22 17.43 -4.27 -18.26
N PRO A 23 17.84 -5.28 -17.46
CA PRO A 23 17.94 -6.65 -17.94
C PRO A 23 16.58 -7.19 -18.40
N ARG A 24 16.52 -7.80 -19.60
CA ARG A 24 15.30 -8.26 -20.29
C ARG A 24 14.52 -9.39 -19.58
N TYR A 25 15.00 -9.83 -18.43
CA TYR A 25 14.48 -10.96 -17.67
C TYR A 25 14.42 -10.63 -16.18
N GLY A 26 13.28 -10.88 -15.56
CA GLY A 26 13.11 -10.79 -14.11
C GLY A 26 13.78 -11.97 -13.37
N PRO A 27 13.87 -11.91 -12.03
CA PRO A 27 14.44 -12.99 -11.20
C PRO A 27 13.65 -14.32 -11.24
N ASP A 28 12.46 -14.33 -11.86
CA ASP A 28 11.67 -15.53 -12.15
C ASP A 28 11.91 -16.10 -13.56
N GLY A 29 12.90 -15.57 -14.30
CA GLY A 29 13.29 -16.03 -15.64
C GLY A 29 12.30 -15.63 -16.74
N ARG A 30 11.32 -14.75 -16.46
CA ARG A 30 10.31 -14.33 -17.45
C ARG A 30 10.70 -13.04 -18.16
N LEU A 31 10.29 -12.95 -19.43
CA LEU A 31 10.48 -11.79 -20.31
C LEU A 31 9.71 -10.57 -19.79
N ILE A 32 10.39 -9.42 -19.72
CA ILE A 32 9.78 -8.10 -19.49
C ILE A 32 9.18 -7.61 -20.83
N PRO A 33 7.99 -6.96 -20.88
CA PRO A 33 7.24 -6.65 -22.12
C PRO A 33 8.07 -6.01 -23.24
N SER A 34 7.81 -6.33 -24.51
CA SER A 34 8.70 -6.00 -25.64
C SER A 34 8.88 -4.51 -26.01
N SER A 35 8.14 -3.56 -25.41
CA SER A 35 8.36 -2.12 -25.63
C SER A 35 7.81 -1.22 -24.50
N PRO A 36 8.30 0.03 -24.37
CA PRO A 36 7.76 1.05 -23.46
C PRO A 36 6.26 1.29 -23.65
N GLU A 37 5.77 1.36 -24.89
CA GLU A 37 4.34 1.59 -25.16
C GLU A 37 3.48 0.40 -24.72
N GLN A 38 4.04 -0.81 -24.68
CA GLN A 38 3.36 -2.00 -24.19
C GLN A 38 3.33 -2.03 -22.66
N MET A 39 4.36 -1.50 -22.00
CA MET A 39 4.37 -1.32 -20.55
C MET A 39 3.39 -0.22 -20.12
N GLU A 40 3.36 0.93 -20.81
CA GLU A 40 2.38 1.99 -20.59
C GLU A 40 0.96 1.49 -20.79
N ARG A 41 0.67 0.77 -21.88
CA ARG A 41 -0.64 0.13 -22.08
C ARG A 41 -0.97 -0.87 -20.98
N ASN A 42 -0.02 -1.70 -20.55
CA ASN A 42 -0.25 -2.64 -19.45
C ASN A 42 -0.56 -1.92 -18.14
N VAL A 43 0.11 -0.79 -17.85
CA VAL A 43 -0.16 0.01 -16.65
C VAL A 43 -1.51 0.71 -16.75
N MET A 44 -1.84 1.29 -17.91
CA MET A 44 -3.14 1.93 -18.14
C MET A 44 -4.30 0.94 -18.08
N ASP A 45 -4.16 -0.23 -18.70
CA ASP A 45 -5.12 -1.35 -18.59
C ASP A 45 -5.22 -1.85 -17.14
N GLN A 46 -4.10 -1.97 -16.42
CA GLN A 46 -4.08 -2.42 -15.01
C GLN A 46 -4.73 -1.40 -14.05
N LEU A 47 -4.62 -0.11 -14.37
CA LEU A 47 -5.16 0.98 -13.56
C LEU A 47 -6.56 1.40 -14.00
N GLY A 48 -7.09 0.83 -15.09
CA GLY A 48 -8.40 1.17 -15.62
C GLY A 48 -8.49 2.67 -15.92
N VAL A 49 -7.45 3.20 -16.55
CA VAL A 49 -7.38 4.59 -17.03
C VAL A 49 -7.36 4.53 -18.56
N ASP A 50 -8.17 5.37 -19.18
CA ASP A 50 -8.35 5.35 -20.63
C ASP A 50 -7.27 6.18 -21.35
N SER A 51 -6.48 6.96 -20.60
CA SER A 51 -5.47 7.86 -21.16
C SER A 51 -4.38 8.27 -20.18
N MET A 52 -3.21 8.67 -20.73
CA MET A 52 -2.10 9.21 -19.94
C MET A 52 -2.50 10.47 -19.14
N PRO A 53 -3.29 11.42 -19.68
CA PRO A 53 -3.78 12.55 -18.88
C PRO A 53 -4.66 12.14 -17.68
N GLU A 54 -5.46 11.07 -17.82
CA GLU A 54 -6.23 10.53 -16.69
C GLU A 54 -5.30 9.89 -15.65
N LEU A 55 -4.28 9.14 -16.10
CA LEU A 55 -3.25 8.59 -15.24
C LEU A 55 -2.49 9.71 -14.50
N GLU A 56 -2.06 10.75 -15.21
CA GLU A 56 -1.39 11.92 -14.66
C GLU A 56 -2.27 12.66 -13.64
N THR A 57 -3.57 12.79 -13.91
CA THR A 57 -4.53 13.39 -12.97
C THR A 57 -4.66 12.54 -11.71
N LYS A 58 -4.82 11.22 -11.84
CA LYS A 58 -4.86 10.31 -10.68
C LYS A 58 -3.55 10.30 -9.91
N MET A 59 -2.41 10.38 -10.61
CA MET A 59 -1.09 10.50 -10.00
C MET A 59 -0.92 11.85 -9.30
N ALA A 60 -1.45 12.95 -9.84
CA ALA A 60 -1.42 14.27 -9.22
C ALA A 60 -2.38 14.37 -8.02
N ASP A 61 -3.52 13.69 -8.07
CA ASP A 61 -4.42 13.53 -6.91
C ASP A 61 -3.76 12.67 -5.84
N GLN A 62 -3.05 11.62 -6.24
CA GLN A 62 -2.24 10.79 -5.35
C GLN A 62 -1.03 11.56 -4.81
N GLU A 63 -0.40 12.45 -5.58
CA GLU A 63 0.68 13.33 -5.16
C GLU A 63 0.19 14.34 -4.15
N ARG A 64 -0.93 15.02 -4.43
CA ARG A 64 -1.58 15.92 -3.46
C ARG A 64 -2.03 15.17 -2.22
N ALA A 65 -2.54 13.95 -2.36
CA ALA A 65 -2.88 13.11 -1.23
C ALA A 65 -1.62 12.74 -0.44
N LEU A 66 -0.53 12.30 -1.08
CA LEU A 66 0.72 11.95 -0.40
C LEU A 66 1.39 13.15 0.27
N GLU A 67 1.43 14.30 -0.40
CA GLU A 67 1.91 15.58 0.13
C GLU A 67 1.06 16.00 1.34
N TYR A 68 -0.27 15.89 1.24
CA TYR A 68 -1.15 16.16 2.36
C TYR A 68 -0.97 15.14 3.49
N LEU A 69 -0.92 13.84 3.20
CA LEU A 69 -0.68 12.76 4.17
C LEU A 69 0.67 12.93 4.86
N GLU A 70 1.63 13.53 4.18
CA GLU A 70 2.92 13.88 4.75
C GLU A 70 2.82 15.02 5.76
N THR A 71 1.99 16.04 5.49
CA THR A 71 1.67 17.06 6.50
C THR A 71 0.96 16.47 7.74
N LEU A 72 0.32 15.29 7.60
CA LEU A 72 -0.32 14.59 8.71
C LEU A 72 0.63 13.68 9.52
N LYS A 73 1.90 13.52 9.12
CA LYS A 73 2.87 12.63 9.83
C LYS A 73 3.09 13.03 11.30
N ASP A 74 2.89 14.30 11.62
CA ASP A 74 3.11 14.90 12.94
C ASP A 74 1.81 15.35 13.64
N MET A 75 0.63 14.97 13.14
CA MET A 75 -0.63 15.41 13.75
C MET A 75 -0.84 14.80 15.16
N PRO A 76 -1.18 15.64 16.17
CA PRO A 76 -1.55 15.16 17.49
C PRO A 76 -2.87 14.38 17.47
N SER A 77 -2.91 13.34 18.30
CA SER A 77 -3.90 12.26 18.41
C SER A 77 -5.27 12.68 19.00
N GLU A 78 -5.78 13.87 18.72
CA GLU A 78 -7.07 14.29 19.32
C GLU A 78 -8.32 13.78 18.58
N VAL A 79 -8.15 13.07 17.46
CA VAL A 79 -9.29 12.41 16.78
C VAL A 79 -9.42 10.98 17.31
N THR A 80 -10.25 10.86 18.34
CA THR A 80 -10.54 9.63 19.09
C THR A 80 -11.51 8.69 18.36
N ASP A 81 -11.32 7.41 18.64
CA ASP A 81 -12.22 6.25 18.55
C ASP A 81 -13.44 6.29 17.60
N GLY A 82 -13.41 5.42 16.60
CA GLY A 82 -14.57 4.63 16.16
C GLY A 82 -15.66 5.29 15.30
N ASN A 83 -15.66 6.61 15.07
CA ASN A 83 -16.82 7.28 14.47
C ASN A 83 -16.56 8.22 13.29
N ILE A 84 -15.47 8.05 12.53
CA ILE A 84 -15.36 8.72 11.23
C ILE A 84 -16.23 7.97 10.23
N ARG A 85 -17.51 8.36 10.14
CA ARG A 85 -18.33 8.07 8.96
C ARG A 85 -17.75 8.88 7.81
N VAL A 86 -17.00 8.21 6.93
CA VAL A 86 -16.60 8.78 5.63
C VAL A 86 -17.88 8.88 4.80
N THR A 87 -18.51 10.05 4.81
CA THR A 87 -19.63 10.32 3.91
C THR A 87 -19.07 10.76 2.56
N ASP A 88 -18.52 9.83 1.78
CA ASP A 88 -18.35 10.04 0.34
C ASP A 88 -19.71 9.85 -0.32
N LYS A 89 -20.60 10.82 -0.10
CA LYS A 89 -22.02 10.62 -0.39
C LYS A 89 -22.39 10.71 -1.88
N GLU A 90 -21.50 11.09 -2.80
CA GLU A 90 -21.96 11.42 -4.16
C GLU A 90 -21.08 10.96 -5.34
N ARG A 91 -19.84 10.46 -5.16
CA ARG A 91 -19.00 10.03 -6.30
C ARG A 91 -18.91 8.53 -6.59
N ASN A 92 -19.16 7.65 -5.61
CA ASN A 92 -18.82 6.22 -5.73
C ASN A 92 -19.95 5.26 -5.33
N GLY A 93 -21.14 5.38 -5.94
CA GLY A 93 -22.12 4.29 -6.04
C GLY A 93 -22.52 3.54 -4.76
N GLY A 94 -22.32 4.11 -3.57
CA GLY A 94 -22.62 3.47 -2.28
C GLY A 94 -21.56 2.50 -1.71
N ARG A 95 -20.29 2.53 -2.16
CA ARG A 95 -19.22 1.71 -1.56
C ARG A 95 -18.94 2.12 -0.11
N ASP A 96 -18.80 1.13 0.78
CA ASP A 96 -18.41 1.33 2.17
C ASP A 96 -16.87 1.43 2.31
N CYS A 97 -16.37 2.66 2.45
CA CYS A 97 -14.95 2.98 2.63
C CYS A 97 -14.47 2.91 4.10
N ARG A 98 -15.29 2.38 5.02
CA ARG A 98 -14.89 2.16 6.41
C ARG A 98 -13.88 1.02 6.50
N LEU A 99 -12.70 1.32 7.02
CA LEU A 99 -11.71 0.32 7.39
C LEU A 99 -12.19 -0.48 8.59
N ARG A 100 -11.86 -1.75 8.62
CA ARG A 100 -12.30 -2.70 9.66
C ARG A 100 -11.25 -3.77 9.88
N THR A 101 -11.23 -4.41 11.04
CA THR A 101 -10.35 -5.55 11.29
C THR A 101 -10.70 -6.72 10.37
N TYR A 102 -9.69 -7.50 9.97
CA TYR A 102 -9.89 -8.68 9.11
C TYR A 102 -10.96 -9.62 9.66
N ARG A 103 -10.99 -9.84 10.98
CA ARG A 103 -11.97 -10.70 11.65
C ARG A 103 -13.42 -10.22 11.58
N GLU A 104 -13.66 -8.91 11.42
CA GLU A 104 -15.02 -8.39 11.20
C GLU A 104 -15.56 -8.82 9.83
N GLY A 105 -14.66 -9.14 8.89
CA GLY A 105 -15.01 -9.59 7.56
C GLY A 105 -15.67 -8.49 6.72
N CYS A 106 -16.05 -8.86 5.51
CA CYS A 106 -16.69 -7.97 4.56
C CYS A 106 -18.02 -8.56 4.07
N ALA A 107 -18.98 -7.67 3.78
CA ALA A 107 -20.28 -8.03 3.25
C ALA A 107 -20.35 -7.78 1.74
N PRO A 108 -21.23 -8.47 1.01
CA PRO A 108 -21.49 -8.16 -0.40
C PRO A 108 -21.86 -6.68 -0.63
N PRO A 109 -21.51 -6.09 -1.80
CA PRO A 109 -20.86 -6.74 -2.95
C PRO A 109 -19.33 -6.86 -2.87
N HIS A 110 -18.69 -6.20 -1.90
CA HIS A 110 -17.22 -6.20 -1.72
C HIS A 110 -16.83 -7.15 -0.59
N SER A 111 -17.01 -8.45 -0.78
CA SER A 111 -16.93 -9.44 0.29
C SER A 111 -15.52 -9.87 0.71
N THR A 112 -14.46 -9.31 0.13
CA THR A 112 -13.08 -9.70 0.43
C THR A 112 -12.37 -8.64 1.27
N PRO A 113 -11.91 -8.95 2.50
CA PRO A 113 -11.05 -8.05 3.25
C PRO A 113 -9.62 -8.04 2.67
N HIS A 114 -9.09 -6.83 2.43
CA HIS A 114 -7.70 -6.59 2.04
C HIS A 114 -6.99 -5.76 3.10
N HIS A 115 -5.93 -6.28 3.72
CA HIS A 115 -5.09 -5.53 4.66
C HIS A 115 -4.51 -4.27 4.03
N VAL A 116 -4.79 -3.10 4.60
CA VAL A 116 -4.24 -1.83 4.06
C VAL A 116 -2.73 -1.80 4.31
N VAL A 117 -2.28 -2.09 5.53
CA VAL A 117 -0.88 -2.47 5.79
C VAL A 117 -0.82 -3.99 5.82
N ALA A 118 -0.06 -4.59 4.89
CA ALA A 118 0.01 -6.03 4.73
C ALA A 118 0.42 -6.73 6.05
N ASP A 119 -0.24 -7.82 6.41
CA ASP A 119 0.02 -8.55 7.66
C ASP A 119 1.48 -9.00 7.81
N ARG A 120 2.14 -9.33 6.68
CA ARG A 120 3.56 -9.69 6.60
C ARG A 120 4.47 -8.59 7.16
N VAL A 121 4.08 -7.32 7.19
CA VAL A 121 4.87 -6.25 7.79
C VAL A 121 5.18 -6.56 9.27
N PHE A 122 4.24 -7.20 9.95
CA PHE A 122 4.29 -7.49 11.38
C PHE A 122 4.76 -8.91 11.72
N ARG A 123 4.95 -9.78 10.73
CA ARG A 123 5.31 -11.19 10.92
C ARG A 123 6.80 -11.45 10.80
N LYS A 124 7.30 -12.42 11.57
CA LYS A 124 8.65 -12.97 11.37
C LYS A 124 8.76 -13.67 10.01
N PRO A 125 9.96 -13.77 9.41
CA PRO A 125 10.16 -14.42 8.12
C PRO A 125 9.75 -15.89 8.17
N GLY A 126 9.05 -16.35 7.13
CA GLY A 126 8.60 -17.75 7.04
C GLY A 126 7.65 -18.23 8.15
N SER A 127 7.10 -17.32 8.98
CA SER A 127 6.28 -17.67 10.15
C SER A 127 4.94 -16.94 10.15
N SER A 128 3.97 -17.51 10.87
CA SER A 128 2.73 -16.83 11.27
C SER A 128 2.89 -15.99 12.54
N GLU A 129 4.01 -16.15 13.25
CA GLU A 129 4.33 -15.40 14.47
C GLU A 129 4.61 -13.93 14.16
N THR A 130 4.10 -13.03 15.00
CA THR A 130 4.38 -11.59 14.91
C THR A 130 5.67 -11.21 15.64
N TYR A 131 6.28 -10.11 15.24
CA TYR A 131 7.24 -9.41 16.11
C TYR A 131 6.50 -8.89 17.36
N PRO A 132 7.19 -8.69 18.49
CA PRO A 132 6.60 -8.10 19.68
C PRO A 132 5.85 -6.77 19.37
N GLY A 133 4.59 -6.70 19.79
CA GLY A 133 3.71 -5.56 19.51
C GLY A 133 3.15 -5.49 18.08
N GLY A 134 3.53 -6.41 17.18
CA GLY A 134 3.00 -6.48 15.83
C GLY A 134 1.54 -6.92 15.78
N ILE A 135 0.83 -6.50 14.72
CA ILE A 135 -0.59 -6.83 14.56
C ILE A 135 -0.75 -8.23 13.97
N PRO A 136 -1.52 -9.13 14.62
CA PRO A 136 -1.82 -10.44 14.06
C PRO A 136 -2.78 -10.31 12.87
N HIS A 137 -2.71 -11.27 11.95
CA HIS A 137 -3.51 -11.27 10.71
C HIS A 137 -5.00 -10.93 10.93
N ALA A 138 -5.63 -11.55 11.94
CA ALA A 138 -7.05 -11.36 12.26
C ALA A 138 -7.41 -9.94 12.72
N ASP A 139 -6.45 -9.20 13.28
CA ASP A 139 -6.65 -7.83 13.78
C ASP A 139 -6.04 -6.80 12.83
N GLY A 140 -5.49 -7.20 11.68
CA GLY A 140 -5.02 -6.25 10.67
C GLY A 140 -6.18 -5.45 10.10
N TYR A 141 -5.98 -4.14 9.89
CA TYR A 141 -7.02 -3.24 9.39
C TYR A 141 -7.13 -3.32 7.86
N CYS A 142 -8.35 -3.53 7.38
CA CYS A 142 -8.67 -3.92 6.03
C CYS A 142 -9.68 -2.97 5.39
N ILE A 143 -9.58 -2.83 4.07
CA ILE A 143 -10.65 -2.32 3.22
C ILE A 143 -11.37 -3.50 2.55
N CYS A 144 -12.66 -3.33 2.29
CA CYS A 144 -13.45 -4.32 1.57
C CYS A 144 -13.32 -4.12 0.05
N VAL A 145 -12.89 -5.16 -0.65
CA VAL A 145 -12.68 -5.16 -2.10
C VAL A 145 -13.48 -6.27 -2.77
N SER A 146 -13.72 -6.13 -4.06
CA SER A 146 -14.45 -7.10 -4.87
C SER A 146 -13.54 -8.26 -5.25
N ASN A 147 -14.13 -9.46 -5.21
CA ASN A 147 -13.58 -10.73 -5.68
C ASN A 147 -12.41 -11.25 -4.82
N GLY A 148 -12.41 -12.57 -4.58
CA GLY A 148 -11.64 -13.30 -3.56
C GLY A 148 -10.11 -13.25 -3.67
N THR A 149 -9.48 -14.42 -3.88
CA THR A 149 -8.02 -14.56 -3.97
C THR A 149 -7.41 -13.54 -4.95
N PRO A 150 -6.26 -12.91 -4.64
CA PRO A 150 -5.66 -11.95 -5.55
C PRO A 150 -5.32 -12.57 -6.90
N ILE A 151 -5.90 -12.05 -7.97
CA ILE A 151 -5.54 -12.39 -9.35
C ILE A 151 -4.81 -11.18 -9.92
N ARG A 152 -3.52 -11.35 -10.21
CA ARG A 152 -2.62 -10.22 -10.51
C ARG A 152 -2.38 -9.96 -12.01
N ARG A 153 -3.02 -10.73 -12.91
CA ARG A 153 -2.79 -10.65 -14.37
C ARG A 153 -4.01 -11.12 -15.17
N GLY A 154 -4.07 -10.69 -16.43
CA GLY A 154 -5.06 -11.16 -17.41
C GLY A 154 -6.47 -10.63 -17.18
N SER A 155 -7.43 -11.15 -17.94
CA SER A 155 -8.85 -10.74 -17.89
C SER A 155 -9.54 -11.02 -16.54
N GLY A 156 -8.91 -11.79 -15.65
CA GLY A 156 -9.40 -12.06 -14.29
C GLY A 156 -8.82 -11.13 -13.22
N LEU A 157 -8.02 -10.12 -13.59
CA LEU A 157 -7.46 -9.13 -12.66
C LEU A 157 -8.58 -8.52 -11.80
N ASN A 158 -8.47 -8.70 -10.48
CA ASN A 158 -9.45 -8.17 -9.53
C ASN A 158 -8.87 -7.03 -8.69
N GLU A 159 -9.73 -6.32 -7.96
CA GLU A 159 -9.31 -5.21 -7.09
C GLU A 159 -8.26 -5.65 -6.08
N HIS A 160 -8.43 -6.83 -5.48
CA HIS A 160 -7.43 -7.42 -4.58
C HIS A 160 -6.05 -7.52 -5.26
N GLY A 161 -5.98 -8.07 -6.47
CA GLY A 161 -4.75 -8.19 -7.24
C GLY A 161 -4.14 -6.84 -7.64
N ARG A 162 -4.97 -5.85 -8.01
CA ARG A 162 -4.51 -4.50 -8.36
C ARG A 162 -3.85 -3.79 -7.18
N ILE A 163 -4.42 -3.91 -5.98
CA ILE A 163 -3.82 -3.33 -4.78
C ILE A 163 -2.47 -4.00 -4.49
N HIS A 164 -2.38 -5.33 -4.56
CA HIS A 164 -1.10 -6.04 -4.38
C HIS A 164 -0.03 -5.62 -5.39
N ILE A 165 -0.38 -5.36 -6.66
CA ILE A 165 0.60 -4.89 -7.66
C ILE A 165 1.22 -3.56 -7.22
N LEU A 166 0.38 -2.61 -6.80
CA LEU A 166 0.83 -1.28 -6.35
C LEU A 166 1.60 -1.37 -5.03
N GLN A 167 1.05 -2.08 -4.06
CA GLN A 167 1.59 -2.17 -2.72
C GLN A 167 2.90 -2.96 -2.67
N ASP A 168 3.01 -4.10 -3.36
CA ASP A 168 4.24 -4.91 -3.35
C ASP A 168 5.41 -4.16 -4.01
N ALA A 169 5.15 -3.41 -5.09
CA ALA A 169 6.17 -2.60 -5.76
C ALA A 169 6.68 -1.47 -4.85
N GLY A 170 5.76 -0.73 -4.21
CA GLY A 170 6.13 0.33 -3.27
C GLY A 170 6.81 -0.20 -2.00
N GLU A 171 6.41 -1.38 -1.51
CA GLU A 171 7.03 -2.00 -0.33
C GLU A 171 8.47 -2.43 -0.64
N THR A 172 8.70 -3.01 -1.83
CA THR A 172 10.06 -3.30 -2.32
C THR A 172 10.91 -2.04 -2.35
N TYR A 173 10.38 -0.95 -2.92
CA TYR A 173 11.10 0.31 -2.99
C TYR A 173 11.45 0.86 -1.59
N LEU A 174 10.48 0.90 -0.68
CA LEU A 174 10.70 1.34 0.69
C LEU A 174 11.78 0.48 1.37
N GLY A 175 11.70 -0.84 1.22
CA GLY A 175 12.68 -1.78 1.77
C GLY A 175 14.09 -1.57 1.21
N ASP A 176 14.24 -1.43 -0.10
CA ASP A 176 15.55 -1.32 -0.75
C ASP A 176 16.26 0.02 -0.48
N ASN A 177 15.50 1.09 -0.25
CA ASN A 177 16.01 2.44 -0.01
C ASN A 177 16.03 2.83 1.47
N SER A 178 15.83 1.85 2.36
CA SER A 178 15.85 2.08 3.79
C SER A 178 17.20 1.79 4.43
N SER A 179 17.42 2.44 5.57
CA SER A 179 18.44 2.06 6.54
C SER A 179 17.75 1.88 7.91
N PRO A 180 17.77 0.69 8.52
CA PRO A 180 18.30 -0.58 8.01
C PRO A 180 17.52 -1.11 6.80
N LYS A 181 18.20 -1.81 5.87
CA LYS A 181 17.56 -2.39 4.67
C LYS A 181 16.39 -3.31 5.01
N HIS A 182 15.43 -3.39 4.09
CA HIS A 182 14.21 -4.21 4.17
C HIS A 182 13.28 -3.80 5.32
N THR A 183 13.38 -2.55 5.78
CA THR A 183 12.48 -1.99 6.78
C THR A 183 11.89 -0.68 6.31
N ALA A 184 10.76 -0.26 6.88
CA ALA A 184 10.21 1.07 6.65
C ALA A 184 9.51 1.56 7.90
N THR A 185 9.29 2.87 8.01
CA THR A 185 8.46 3.38 9.10
C THR A 185 7.02 2.92 8.90
N LEU A 186 6.29 2.72 10.00
CA LEU A 186 4.87 2.39 9.94
C LEU A 186 4.09 3.47 9.20
N GLY A 187 4.46 4.75 9.38
CA GLY A 187 3.87 5.87 8.64
C GLY A 187 3.99 5.74 7.13
N ASP A 188 5.15 5.33 6.62
CA ASP A 188 5.36 5.13 5.18
C ASP A 188 4.59 3.92 4.65
N LEU A 189 4.55 2.82 5.41
CA LEU A 189 3.78 1.61 5.05
C LEU A 189 2.27 1.86 5.05
N GLU A 190 1.78 2.65 5.98
CA GLU A 190 0.39 3.13 6.00
C GLU A 190 0.08 4.02 4.79
N ASN A 191 0.96 4.96 4.45
CA ASN A 191 0.77 5.83 3.28
C ASN A 191 0.74 5.03 1.99
N LEU A 192 1.66 4.09 1.83
CA LEU A 192 1.72 3.17 0.69
C LEU A 192 0.44 2.35 0.58
N GLY A 193 0.03 1.70 1.69
CA GLY A 193 -1.17 0.87 1.73
C GLY A 193 -2.44 1.63 1.40
N VAL A 194 -2.60 2.82 1.98
CA VAL A 194 -3.73 3.72 1.72
C VAL A 194 -3.73 4.18 0.27
N ALA A 195 -2.59 4.62 -0.26
CA ALA A 195 -2.51 5.10 -1.63
C ALA A 195 -2.86 3.99 -2.64
N ALA A 196 -2.33 2.77 -2.44
CA ALA A 196 -2.64 1.62 -3.27
C ALA A 196 -4.13 1.25 -3.20
N ALA A 197 -4.70 1.21 -1.98
CA ALA A 197 -6.10 0.88 -1.78
C ALA A 197 -7.05 1.95 -2.34
N ALA A 198 -6.77 3.23 -2.10
CA ALA A 198 -7.57 4.35 -2.61
C ALA A 198 -7.55 4.42 -4.14
N ALA A 199 -6.38 4.23 -4.77
CA ALA A 199 -6.25 4.24 -6.23
C ALA A 199 -7.12 3.17 -6.92
N VAL A 200 -7.30 2.02 -6.27
CA VAL A 200 -8.12 0.92 -6.81
C VAL A 200 -9.58 1.07 -6.42
N THR A 201 -9.85 1.48 -5.18
CA THR A 201 -11.21 1.48 -4.63
C THR A 201 -11.99 2.77 -4.88
N GLY A 202 -11.29 3.86 -5.20
CA GLY A 202 -11.84 5.21 -5.27
C GLY A 202 -12.17 5.83 -3.92
N CYS A 203 -11.90 5.15 -2.81
CA CYS A 203 -12.12 5.69 -1.46
C CYS A 203 -11.19 6.87 -1.18
N ASP A 204 -11.65 7.82 -0.38
CA ASP A 204 -10.85 8.98 0.00
C ASP A 204 -9.57 8.55 0.79
N PRO A 205 -8.36 8.82 0.25
CA PRO A 205 -7.11 8.39 0.88
C PRO A 205 -6.86 9.07 2.22
N ILE A 206 -7.34 10.30 2.41
CA ILE A 206 -7.15 11.05 3.66
C ILE A 206 -7.95 10.38 4.77
N ALA A 207 -9.23 10.13 4.52
CA ALA A 207 -10.13 9.48 5.46
C ALA A 207 -9.68 8.06 5.79
N MET A 208 -9.17 7.30 4.81
CA MET A 208 -8.56 5.99 5.05
C MET A 208 -7.31 6.09 5.93
N LYS A 209 -6.41 7.05 5.67
CA LYS A 209 -5.21 7.25 6.48
C LYS A 209 -5.55 7.64 7.91
N VAL A 210 -6.50 8.54 8.13
CA VAL A 210 -6.90 8.93 9.49
C VAL A 210 -7.45 7.72 10.26
N GLN A 211 -8.34 6.92 9.66
CA GLN A 211 -8.85 5.69 10.28
C GLN A 211 -7.73 4.71 10.62
N LEU A 212 -6.82 4.45 9.67
CA LEU A 212 -5.72 3.51 9.84
C LEU A 212 -4.73 3.99 10.92
N ARG A 213 -4.41 5.28 10.91
CA ARG A 213 -3.46 5.88 11.85
C ARG A 213 -4.02 5.88 13.26
N ALA A 214 -5.29 6.26 13.44
CA ALA A 214 -5.97 6.19 14.73
C ALA A 214 -5.99 4.75 15.26
N TYR A 215 -6.27 3.78 14.40
CA TYR A 215 -6.25 2.36 14.78
C TYR A 215 -4.86 1.91 15.26
N HIS A 216 -3.80 2.16 14.48
CA HIS A 216 -2.44 1.79 14.88
C HIS A 216 -1.94 2.54 16.12
N GLN A 217 -2.30 3.82 16.29
CA GLN A 217 -2.02 4.56 17.53
C GLN A 217 -2.69 3.93 18.74
N GLY A 218 -3.98 3.57 18.64
CA GLY A 218 -4.71 2.87 19.69
C GLY A 218 -4.12 1.49 20.04
N LYS A 219 -3.37 0.88 19.13
CA LYS A 219 -2.60 -0.35 19.35
C LYS A 219 -1.18 -0.11 19.89
N GLY A 220 -0.82 1.13 20.21
CA GLY A 220 0.50 1.47 20.73
C GLY A 220 1.60 1.41 19.66
N LEU A 221 1.26 1.54 18.38
CA LEU A 221 2.22 1.46 17.28
C LEU A 221 2.53 2.86 16.74
N PRO A 222 3.62 3.51 17.16
CA PRO A 222 3.93 4.88 16.74
C PRO A 222 4.31 4.92 15.24
N SER A 223 3.93 5.97 14.53
CA SER A 223 4.26 6.20 13.11
C SER A 223 5.75 5.98 12.78
N PRO A 224 6.73 6.48 13.58
CA PRO A 224 8.14 6.27 13.31
C PRO A 224 8.66 4.84 13.59
N SER A 225 7.86 3.96 14.22
CA SER A 225 8.30 2.57 14.43
C SER A 225 8.63 1.90 13.11
N ARG A 226 9.76 1.20 13.06
CA ARG A 226 10.20 0.46 11.88
C ARG A 226 9.67 -0.96 11.89
N TRP A 227 9.21 -1.38 10.72
CA TRP A 227 8.69 -2.72 10.46
C TRP A 227 9.23 -3.25 9.15
N ARG A 228 8.97 -4.53 8.87
CA ARG A 228 9.44 -5.15 7.63
C ARG A 228 8.80 -4.48 6.40
N ALA A 229 9.62 -4.19 5.41
CA ALA A 229 9.23 -3.78 4.08
C ALA A 229 9.85 -4.77 3.08
N ASP A 230 9.18 -5.90 2.91
CA ASP A 230 9.58 -6.99 2.04
C ASP A 230 8.32 -7.79 1.64
N PRO A 231 7.81 -7.57 0.41
CA PRO A 231 6.55 -8.18 -0.01
C PRO A 231 6.61 -9.71 -0.08
N LEU A 232 7.81 -10.29 -0.16
CA LEU A 232 8.00 -11.74 -0.21
C LEU A 232 8.15 -12.36 1.18
N GLY A 233 8.32 -11.55 2.23
CA GLY A 233 8.48 -11.99 3.62
C GLY A 233 9.68 -12.90 3.87
N ARG A 234 10.74 -12.75 3.07
CA ARG A 234 11.97 -13.55 3.05
C ARG A 234 13.06 -12.99 3.96
N TYR A 235 13.20 -11.68 4.06
CA TYR A 235 14.30 -11.06 4.79
C TYR A 235 14.06 -11.06 6.29
N ASP A 236 15.06 -11.55 7.02
CA ASP A 236 15.10 -11.48 8.48
C ASP A 236 15.60 -10.11 8.94
N VAL A 237 14.70 -9.40 9.63
CA VAL A 237 14.94 -8.07 10.19
C VAL A 237 14.97 -8.09 11.73
N ASN A 238 15.03 -9.27 12.37
CA ASN A 238 15.13 -9.41 13.83
C ASN A 238 16.37 -8.68 14.40
N GLY A 239 17.51 -8.73 13.69
CA GLY A 239 18.76 -8.13 14.13
C GLY A 239 18.84 -6.60 13.98
N VAL A 240 17.86 -5.98 13.33
CA VAL A 240 17.87 -4.55 13.02
C VAL A 240 16.82 -3.75 13.80
N GLY A 241 16.26 -4.35 14.87
CA GLY A 241 15.36 -3.68 15.79
C GLY A 241 14.06 -3.21 15.12
N VAL A 242 13.17 -4.12 14.75
CA VAL A 242 11.80 -3.79 14.34
C VAL A 242 10.84 -3.78 15.54
N GLY A 243 9.75 -3.01 15.46
CA GLY A 243 8.70 -2.97 16.48
C GLY A 243 8.40 -1.59 17.07
N PRO A 244 7.48 -1.48 18.04
CA PRO A 244 6.94 -0.20 18.52
C PRO A 244 7.97 0.76 19.14
N GLY A 245 9.14 0.25 19.54
CA GLY A 245 10.22 1.03 20.14
C GLY A 245 11.35 1.41 19.18
N SER A 246 11.31 0.99 17.92
CA SER A 246 12.42 1.24 17.00
C SER A 246 12.41 2.66 16.47
N ARG A 247 13.55 3.34 16.61
CA ARG A 247 13.82 4.68 16.07
C ARG A 247 15.28 4.68 15.65
N TYR A 248 15.54 4.58 14.36
CA TYR A 248 16.87 4.71 13.76
C TYR A 248 16.89 5.97 12.92
#